data_AF-A0A0X8VDP2-F1
#
_entry.id   AF-A0A0X8VDP2-F1
#
_cell.length_a   1.000
_cell.length_b   1.000
_cell.length_c   1.000
_cell.angle_alpha   90.00
_cell.angle_beta   90.00
_cell.angle_gamma   90.00
#
_symmetry.space_group_name_H-M   'P 1'
#
loop_
_entity.id
_entity.type
_entity.pdbx_description
1 polymer ?
#
loop_
_entity_poly.entity_id
_entity_poly.type
_entity_poly.pdbx_seq_one_letter_code
_entity_poly.pdbx_strand_id
1 'polypeptide(L)' 'MAKAGMRRPNPEEPHGTESNHKTKFPKNDAPPVPEIQGKAKHGHEKAGRIN' A
#
# COMPACT_ATOMS: atom_id res chain seq x y z
N MET A 1 2.35 -30.44 -14.35
CA MET A 1 2.06 -29.98 -12.98
C MET A 1 1.91 -28.46 -13.01
N ALA A 2 0.71 -27.95 -13.28
CA ALA A 2 0.49 -26.52 -13.44
C ALA A 2 0.27 -25.88 -12.08
N LYS A 3 1.11 -24.94 -11.66
CA LYS A 3 0.74 -24.03 -10.57
C LYS A 3 0.17 -22.77 -11.18
N ALA A 4 -1.15 -22.70 -11.17
CA ALA A 4 -1.90 -21.49 -11.42
C ALA A 4 -1.31 -20.32 -10.62
N GLY A 5 -1.04 -19.21 -11.30
CA GLY A 5 -0.63 -17.93 -10.70
C GLY A 5 0.81 -17.91 -10.17
N MET A 6 1.65 -17.07 -10.77
CA MET A 6 2.85 -16.59 -10.10
C MET A 6 2.40 -15.89 -8.81
N ARG A 7 2.71 -16.45 -7.63
CA ARG A 7 2.44 -15.76 -6.37
C ARG A 7 3.19 -14.44 -6.39
N ARG A 8 2.49 -13.34 -6.13
CA ARG A 8 3.13 -12.07 -5.78
C ARG A 8 3.82 -12.28 -4.42
N PRO A 9 5.16 -12.22 -4.34
CA PRO A 9 5.84 -12.43 -3.07
C PRO A 9 5.38 -11.36 -2.07
N ASN A 10 5.09 -11.78 -0.84
CA ASN A 10 4.78 -10.84 0.22
C ASN A 10 6.08 -10.10 0.61
N PRO A 11 6.07 -8.76 0.77
CA PRO A 11 7.24 -8.00 1.24
C PRO A 11 7.89 -8.51 2.54
N GLU A 12 7.15 -9.24 3.37
CA GLU A 12 7.63 -9.83 4.63
C GLU A 12 8.33 -11.19 4.45
N GLU A 13 8.13 -11.84 3.31
CA GLU A 13 8.71 -13.15 3.04
C GLU A 13 10.15 -13.00 2.56
N PRO A 14 11.10 -13.79 3.09
CA PRO A 14 12.46 -13.76 2.59
C PRO A 14 12.49 -14.18 1.12
N HIS A 15 13.30 -13.48 0.33
CA HIS A 15 13.44 -13.71 -1.10
C HIS A 15 14.85 -14.24 -1.43
N GLY A 16 14.92 -15.32 -2.23
CA GLY A 16 16.20 -15.83 -2.73
C GLY A 16 17.13 -16.35 -1.63
N THR A 17 18.28 -15.70 -1.45
CA THR A 17 19.34 -16.08 -0.49
C THR A 17 19.25 -15.36 0.85
N GLU A 18 18.14 -14.67 1.11
CA GLU A 18 17.90 -14.01 2.40
C GLU A 18 17.75 -15.02 3.56
N SER A 19 17.96 -14.54 4.78
CA SER A 19 17.82 -15.35 5.99
C SER A 19 16.40 -15.92 6.13
N ASN A 20 16.24 -17.10 6.76
CA ASN A 20 14.94 -17.77 6.98
C ASN A 20 13.99 -17.02 7.96
N HIS A 21 14.34 -15.79 8.35
CA HIS A 21 13.54 -14.98 9.25
C HIS A 21 12.60 -14.06 8.47
N LYS A 22 11.35 -13.94 8.93
CA LYS A 22 10.41 -12.95 8.41
C LYS A 22 10.80 -11.56 8.89
N THR A 23 10.83 -10.60 7.98
CA THR A 23 11.05 -9.20 8.32
C THR A 23 9.81 -8.66 9.06
N LYS A 24 10.02 -8.07 10.24
CA LYS A 24 8.95 -7.45 11.02
C LYS A 24 8.95 -5.96 10.76
N PHE A 25 8.02 -5.49 9.94
CA PHE A 25 7.84 -4.05 9.76
C PHE A 25 6.99 -3.48 10.91
N PRO A 26 7.37 -2.33 11.49
CA PRO A 26 6.50 -1.64 12.44
C PRO A 26 5.21 -1.23 11.72
N LYS A 27 4.12 -1.14 12.47
CA LYS A 27 2.87 -0.58 11.94
C LYS A 27 3.12 0.88 11.57
N ASN A 28 2.46 1.34 10.51
CA ASN A 28 2.49 2.76 10.18
C ASN A 28 1.67 3.51 11.24
N ASP A 29 2.36 4.05 12.23
CA ASP A 29 1.77 4.89 13.29
C ASP A 29 1.55 6.33 12.81
N ALA A 30 2.03 6.68 11.60
CA ALA A 30 1.79 8.00 11.05
C ALA A 30 0.28 8.17 10.75
N PRO A 31 -0.29 9.34 11.08
CA PRO A 31 -1.68 9.60 10.81
C PRO A 31 -1.94 9.55 9.29
N PRO A 32 -3.15 9.13 8.86
CA PRO A 32 -3.54 9.22 7.47
C PRO A 32 -3.35 10.64 6.94
N VAL A 33 -2.88 10.75 5.70
CA VAL A 33 -2.74 12.04 5.04
C VAL A 33 -4.13 12.71 4.95
N PRO A 34 -4.27 14.00 5.28
CA PRO A 34 -5.55 14.70 5.22
C PRO A 34 -6.19 14.65 3.83
N GLU A 35 -7.53 14.66 3.80
CA GLU A 35 -8.26 14.70 2.53
C GLU A 35 -7.98 16.01 1.78
N ILE A 36 -7.78 15.88 0.47
CA ILE A 36 -7.48 16.98 -0.44
C ILE A 36 -8.72 17.89 -0.59
N GLN A 37 -8.49 19.18 -0.79
CA GLN A 37 -9.50 20.27 -0.71
C GLN A 37 -9.46 21.15 -1.98
N GLY A 38 -10.38 22.11 -2.15
CA GLY A 38 -10.58 22.87 -3.39
C GLY A 38 -11.44 22.22 -4.49
N LYS A 39 -11.40 22.78 -5.71
CA LYS A 39 -12.26 22.31 -6.80
C LYS A 39 -11.96 20.86 -7.14
N ALA A 40 -13.01 20.07 -7.30
CA ALA A 40 -12.87 18.70 -7.72
C ALA A 40 -12.31 18.64 -9.14
N LYS A 41 -11.37 17.72 -9.35
CA LYS A 41 -10.53 17.80 -10.54
C LYS A 41 -11.28 17.35 -11.81
N HIS A 42 -12.09 16.28 -11.77
CA HIS A 42 -12.93 15.72 -12.86
C HIS A 42 -13.52 14.32 -12.52
N GLY A 43 -14.77 13.97 -12.88
CA GLY A 43 -15.35 12.59 -12.84
C GLY A 43 -15.63 11.98 -11.45
N HIS A 44 -15.02 10.85 -11.09
CA HIS A 44 -14.97 10.27 -9.73
C HIS A 44 -14.29 11.25 -8.75
N GLU A 45 -14.99 12.35 -8.47
CA GLU A 45 -14.44 13.64 -8.06
C GLU A 45 -14.22 13.74 -6.56
N LYS A 46 -12.98 14.08 -6.17
CA LYS A 46 -12.63 14.35 -4.78
C LYS A 46 -12.64 15.84 -4.47
N ALA A 47 -13.09 16.11 -3.26
CA ALA A 47 -13.84 17.31 -2.93
C ALA A 47 -12.99 18.50 -2.54
N GLY A 48 -13.72 19.60 -2.33
CA GLY A 48 -13.16 20.81 -1.79
C GLY A 48 -13.52 21.07 -0.36
N ARG A 49 -12.52 21.40 0.46
CA ARG A 49 -12.77 22.20 1.66
C ARG A 49 -12.74 23.67 1.31
N ILE A 50 -13.60 24.32 2.04
CA ILE A 50 -14.20 25.61 1.81
C ILE A 50 -13.98 26.39 3.11
N ASN A 51 -13.88 27.71 3.02
CA ASN A 51 -13.41 28.64 4.05
C ASN A 51 -13.94 28.37 5.46
#